data_AF-A0A956LC84-F1
#
_entry.id   AF-A0A956LC84-F1
#
_cell.length_a   1.000
_cell.length_b   1.000
_cell.length_c   1.000
_cell.angle_alpha   90.00
_cell.angle_beta   90.00
_cell.angle_gamma   90.00
#
_symmetry.space_group_name_H-M   'P 1'
#
loop_
_entity.id
_entity.type
_entity.pdbx_description
1 polymer ?
#
loop_
_entity_poly.entity_id
_entity_poly.type
_entity_poly.pdbx_seq_one_letter_code
_entity_poly.pdbx_strand_id
1 'polypeptide(L)'
;MTQLATPDALAGEFDGVEVVLWGQRYRFERRGDQLWVDMPDPESGLSKPHRAHPPDAADRAPRVERPVVMLTGSHHYQVLWVPRSMEPGARELLNLRIVYLIGERRWIPRSAAFLMPPEIRQGVVPWHMSCIKCHATRGRPGVEAATDVIEFGISCEACHGPAEEHIRVNQNPLRRYARHLTGGPDSSVTNPAQLDHARASHVCAQCHSMLAIPDAEDYIAHGTRFRPGQDIHETYPNIRGEVLSDEQAPERLWGDGDARVTGGEWVGMSGSRCFTEGDLACTTCHSMHDA
;
A
#
# COMPACT_ATOMS: atom_id res chain seq x y z
N MET A 1 0.15 -8.63 3.92
CA MET A 1 -0.48 -7.33 3.61
C MET A 1 -0.57 -6.52 4.91
N THR A 2 -1.26 -5.37 4.98
CA THR A 2 -1.39 -4.66 6.28
C THR A 2 -2.04 -5.58 7.31
N GLN A 3 -1.51 -5.59 8.52
CA GLN A 3 -2.04 -6.41 9.62
C GLN A 3 -1.55 -5.87 10.96
N LEU A 4 -2.22 -6.26 12.05
CA LEU A 4 -1.74 -5.97 13.41
C LEU A 4 -0.37 -6.62 13.63
N ALA A 5 0.48 -5.94 14.39
CA ALA A 5 1.76 -6.48 14.78
C ALA A 5 1.57 -7.48 15.93
N THR A 6 1.55 -8.77 15.59
CA THR A 6 1.59 -9.88 16.53
C THR A 6 2.90 -10.65 16.39
N PRO A 7 3.30 -11.44 17.41
CA PRO A 7 4.49 -12.30 17.30
C PRO A 7 4.47 -13.21 16.06
N ASP A 8 3.30 -13.74 15.69
CA ASP A 8 3.16 -14.64 14.52
C ASP A 8 3.19 -13.89 13.19
N ALA A 9 2.85 -12.60 13.17
CA ALA A 9 2.84 -11.78 11.96
C ALA A 9 4.23 -11.27 11.56
N LEU A 10 5.21 -11.37 12.47
CA LEU A 10 6.57 -10.88 12.31
C LEU A 10 7.44 -11.92 11.60
N ALA A 11 8.09 -11.54 10.49
CA ALA A 11 8.83 -12.46 9.62
C ALA A 11 10.26 -12.78 10.09
N GLY A 12 10.69 -12.25 11.24
CA GLY A 12 12.04 -12.35 11.78
C GLY A 12 12.03 -12.52 13.30
N GLU A 13 13.20 -12.73 13.90
CA GLU A 13 13.34 -12.67 15.35
C GLU A 13 13.65 -11.23 15.77
N PHE A 14 12.84 -10.69 16.67
CA PHE A 14 12.90 -9.28 17.08
C PHE A 14 13.21 -9.11 18.57
N ASP A 15 13.20 -10.19 19.35
CA ASP A 15 13.42 -10.07 20.80
C ASP A 15 14.91 -9.90 21.13
N GLY A 16 15.23 -8.83 21.88
CA GLY A 16 16.61 -8.49 22.23
C GLY A 16 17.49 -8.06 21.05
N VAL A 17 16.90 -7.75 19.89
CA VAL A 17 17.66 -7.39 18.68
C VAL A 17 18.02 -5.91 18.69
N GLU A 18 19.32 -5.62 18.54
CA GLU A 18 19.81 -4.27 18.27
C GLU A 18 20.22 -4.12 16.80
N VAL A 19 19.74 -3.07 16.16
CA VAL A 19 20.02 -2.73 14.76
C VAL A 19 20.64 -1.34 14.72
N VAL A 20 21.80 -1.23 14.09
CA VAL A 20 22.44 0.06 13.81
C VAL A 20 22.52 0.26 12.31
N LEU A 21 21.75 1.23 11.80
CA LEU A 21 21.71 1.57 10.37
C LEU A 21 21.80 3.08 10.19
N TRP A 22 22.76 3.53 9.37
CA TRP A 22 23.07 4.94 9.13
C TRP A 22 23.26 5.78 10.41
N GLY A 23 23.97 5.25 11.39
CA GLY A 23 24.20 5.94 12.67
C GLY A 23 23.02 5.87 13.65
N GLN A 24 21.86 5.38 13.21
CA GLN A 24 20.67 5.25 14.03
C GLN A 24 20.59 3.88 14.69
N ARG A 25 20.34 3.87 15.99
CA ARG A 25 20.15 2.65 16.78
C ARG A 25 18.67 2.38 17.00
N TYR A 26 18.25 1.15 16.73
CA TYR A 26 16.92 0.60 17.04
C TYR A 26 17.13 -0.61 17.94
N ARG A 27 16.45 -0.67 19.08
CA ARG A 27 16.48 -1.85 19.95
C ARG A 27 15.08 -2.38 20.10
N PHE A 28 14.89 -3.62 19.68
CA PHE A 28 13.62 -4.32 19.72
C PHE A 28 13.57 -5.23 20.94
N GLU A 29 12.40 -5.26 21.58
CA GLU A 29 12.16 -6.07 22.78
C GLU A 29 10.73 -6.59 22.75
N ARG A 30 10.56 -7.87 23.10
CA ARG A 30 9.23 -8.44 23.30
C ARG A 30 8.77 -8.18 24.73
N ARG A 31 7.60 -7.56 24.88
CA ARG A 31 6.93 -7.34 26.16
C ARG A 31 5.57 -8.04 26.12
N GLY A 32 5.53 -9.31 26.55
CA GLY A 32 4.35 -10.17 26.41
C GLY A 32 4.04 -10.45 24.94
N ASP A 33 2.86 -10.07 24.47
CA ASP A 33 2.44 -10.22 23.06
C ASP A 33 2.71 -8.98 22.20
N GLN A 34 3.36 -7.97 22.77
CA GLN A 34 3.70 -6.73 22.06
C GLN A 34 5.19 -6.70 21.70
N LEU A 35 5.47 -6.22 20.50
CA LEU A 35 6.82 -5.81 20.11
C LEU A 35 7.00 -4.34 20.46
N TRP A 36 8.07 -4.01 21.16
CA TRP A 36 8.47 -2.64 21.48
C TRP A 36 9.77 -2.29 20.79
N VAL A 37 9.95 -1.01 20.49
CA VAL A 37 11.17 -0.48 19.89
C VAL A 37 11.61 0.79 20.60
N ASP A 38 12.87 0.81 21.04
CA ASP A 38 13.60 2.00 21.46
C ASP A 38 14.33 2.59 20.23
N MET A 39 14.07 3.84 19.92
CA MET A 39 14.50 4.48 18.67
C MET A 39 14.57 6.00 18.80
N PRO A 40 15.21 6.71 17.86
CA PRO A 40 15.08 8.16 17.77
C PRO A 40 13.62 8.54 17.50
N ASP A 41 13.16 9.64 18.10
CA ASP A 41 11.78 10.11 17.98
C ASP A 41 11.39 10.25 16.49
N PRO A 42 10.41 9.48 16.00
CA PRO A 42 10.05 9.48 14.60
C PRO A 42 9.42 10.82 14.17
N GLU A 43 8.91 11.64 15.10
CA GLU A 43 8.38 12.97 14.80
C GLU A 43 9.48 13.93 14.35
N SER A 44 10.69 13.82 14.90
CA SER A 44 11.87 14.57 14.43
C SER A 44 12.20 14.29 12.96
N GLY A 45 11.73 13.14 12.49
CA GLY A 45 11.96 12.61 11.16
C GLY A 45 10.83 12.75 10.18
N LEU A 46 9.73 13.43 10.56
CA LEU A 46 8.60 13.68 9.67
C LEU A 46 9.09 14.42 8.43
N SER A 47 8.91 13.81 7.27
CA SER A 47 9.35 14.38 6.01
C SER A 47 8.23 15.08 5.25
N LYS A 48 8.59 16.19 4.59
CA LYS A 48 7.92 16.58 3.35
C LYS A 48 8.38 15.60 2.25
N PRO A 49 7.47 15.09 1.41
CA PRO A 49 7.84 14.11 0.38
C PRO A 49 8.96 14.65 -0.52
N HIS A 50 9.87 13.76 -0.95
CA HIS A 50 10.97 14.01 -1.90
C HIS A 50 12.10 14.97 -1.46
N ARG A 51 12.19 15.37 -0.18
CA ARG A 51 13.38 16.09 0.31
C ARG A 51 14.27 15.19 1.15
N ALA A 52 15.54 15.11 0.78
CA ALA A 52 16.56 14.47 1.59
C ALA A 52 16.63 15.14 2.97
N HIS A 53 16.45 14.36 4.04
CA HIS A 53 16.76 14.84 5.39
C HIS A 53 18.28 14.97 5.53
N PRO A 54 18.79 16.11 6.03
CA PRO A 54 20.19 16.21 6.40
C PRO A 54 20.55 15.06 7.35
N PRO A 55 21.71 14.40 7.16
CA PRO A 55 22.18 13.29 7.99
C PRO A 55 22.01 13.56 9.50
N ASP A 56 22.31 14.79 9.92
CA ASP A 56 22.53 15.14 11.33
C ASP A 56 21.24 15.36 12.14
N ALA A 57 20.09 15.62 11.50
CA ALA A 57 18.89 16.04 12.23
C ALA A 57 18.28 14.90 13.06
N ALA A 58 18.37 13.66 12.57
CA ALA A 58 17.83 12.50 13.27
C ALA A 58 18.82 11.87 14.26
N ASP A 59 20.12 12.02 14.05
CA ASP A 59 21.16 11.51 14.97
C ASP A 59 21.11 12.25 16.33
N ARG A 60 20.46 13.41 16.39
CA ARG A 60 20.31 14.25 17.59
C ARG A 60 18.91 14.20 18.20
N ALA A 61 18.00 13.41 17.64
CA ALA A 61 16.65 13.32 18.15
C ALA A 61 16.63 12.62 19.52
N PRO A 62 15.75 13.04 20.44
CA PRO A 62 15.56 12.31 21.69
C PRO A 62 15.14 10.86 21.38
N ARG A 63 15.56 9.92 22.21
CA ARG A 63 15.13 8.53 22.09
C ARG A 63 13.78 8.33 22.77
N VAL A 64 12.94 7.51 22.18
CA VAL A 64 11.61 7.15 22.68
C VAL A 64 11.40 5.66 22.52
N GLU A 65 10.63 5.08 23.44
CA GLU A 65 10.14 3.71 23.32
C GLU A 65 8.68 3.71 22.87
N ARG A 66 8.35 2.90 21.86
CA ARG A 66 6.97 2.77 21.36
C ARG A 66 6.64 1.32 21.03
N PRO A 67 5.36 0.91 21.17
CA PRO A 67 4.93 -0.37 20.66
C PRO A 67 4.86 -0.32 19.13
N VAL A 68 5.32 -1.37 18.48
CA VAL A 68 4.99 -1.65 17.09
C VAL A 68 3.59 -2.24 17.09
N VAL A 69 2.64 -1.54 16.46
CA VAL A 69 1.21 -1.88 16.53
C VAL A 69 0.68 -2.45 15.22
N MET A 70 1.37 -2.19 14.11
CA MET A 70 0.93 -2.61 12.78
C MET A 70 2.13 -2.85 11.86
N LEU A 71 1.91 -3.74 10.89
CA LEU A 71 2.87 -4.09 9.84
C LEU A 71 2.25 -3.83 8.47
N THR A 72 3.04 -3.38 7.50
CA THR A 72 2.65 -3.37 6.08
C THR A 72 3.71 -4.09 5.24
N GLY A 73 3.24 -4.94 4.32
CA GLY A 73 4.10 -5.78 3.49
C GLY A 73 4.39 -7.13 4.14
N SER A 74 4.37 -8.20 3.34
CA SER A 74 4.50 -9.58 3.84
C SER A 74 5.24 -10.52 2.90
N HIS A 75 5.67 -10.06 1.71
CA HIS A 75 6.32 -10.92 0.72
C HIS A 75 7.81 -10.60 0.58
N HIS A 76 8.16 -9.35 0.26
CA HIS A 76 9.56 -8.94 0.12
C HIS A 76 10.12 -8.28 1.38
N TYR A 77 9.39 -7.35 1.97
CA TYR A 77 9.79 -6.64 3.18
C TYR A 77 8.61 -6.30 4.08
N GLN A 78 8.88 -6.08 5.36
CA GLN A 78 7.91 -5.60 6.35
C GLN A 78 8.27 -4.19 6.81
N VAL A 79 7.32 -3.27 6.65
CA VAL A 79 7.34 -1.93 7.25
C VAL A 79 6.66 -2.02 8.61
N LEU A 80 7.31 -1.49 9.64
CA LEU A 80 6.81 -1.47 11.01
C LEU A 80 6.25 -0.09 11.33
N TRP A 81 5.11 -0.05 12.02
CA TRP A 81 4.39 1.17 12.37
C TRP A 81 4.24 1.32 13.88
N VAL A 82 4.55 2.51 14.37
CA VAL A 82 4.42 2.90 15.76
C VAL A 82 3.45 4.08 15.89
N PRO A 83 2.77 4.27 17.02
CA PRO A 83 1.96 5.47 17.24
C PRO A 83 2.83 6.73 17.17
N ARG A 84 2.27 7.83 16.66
CA ARG A 84 2.95 9.13 16.60
C ARG A 84 3.24 9.70 17.98
N SER A 85 2.35 9.50 18.94
CA SER A 85 2.49 9.90 20.33
C SER A 85 1.87 8.83 21.23
N MET A 86 2.33 8.74 22.48
CA MET A 86 1.73 7.87 23.50
C MET A 86 0.57 8.56 24.23
N GLU A 87 0.26 9.81 23.88
CA GLU A 87 -0.88 10.54 24.42
C GLU A 87 -2.22 9.87 24.03
N PRO A 88 -3.20 9.85 24.94
CA PRO A 88 -4.54 9.35 24.62
C PRO A 88 -5.15 10.04 23.40
N GLY A 89 -5.64 9.25 22.45
CA GLY A 89 -6.27 9.77 21.23
C GLY A 89 -5.32 10.01 20.06
N ALA A 90 -4.01 9.75 20.19
CA ALA A 90 -3.11 9.74 19.05
C ALA A 90 -3.48 8.63 18.06
N ARG A 91 -3.90 9.01 16.85
CA ARG A 91 -4.35 8.06 15.79
C ARG A 91 -3.33 7.84 14.69
N GLU A 92 -2.41 8.79 14.52
CA GLU A 92 -1.40 8.69 13.48
C GLU A 92 -0.40 7.57 13.78
N LEU A 93 -0.16 6.73 12.77
CA LEU A 93 0.90 5.73 12.79
C LEU A 93 2.03 6.16 11.87
N LEU A 94 3.25 6.11 12.40
CA LEU A 94 4.48 6.50 11.72
C LEU A 94 5.35 5.28 11.46
N ASN A 95 5.94 5.19 10.27
CA ASN A 95 6.82 4.08 9.96
C ASN A 95 8.19 4.23 10.60
N LEU A 96 8.86 3.10 10.83
CA LEU A 96 10.30 3.09 11.04
C LEU A 96 11.06 3.45 9.75
N ARG A 97 12.25 4.00 9.90
CA ARG A 97 13.18 4.29 8.79
C ARG A 97 13.95 3.06 8.32
N ILE A 98 13.72 1.92 8.96
CA ILE A 98 14.25 0.62 8.61
C ILE A 98 13.09 -0.33 8.30
N VAL A 99 13.35 -1.33 7.48
CA VAL A 99 12.41 -2.40 7.16
C VAL A 99 13.11 -3.74 7.31
N TYR A 100 12.34 -4.78 7.58
CA TYR A 100 12.86 -6.14 7.58
C TYR A 100 12.73 -6.72 6.17
N LEU A 101 13.85 -7.05 5.52
CA LEU A 101 13.88 -7.71 4.22
C LEU A 101 13.76 -9.22 4.43
N ILE A 102 12.63 -9.79 4.03
CA ILE A 102 12.21 -11.15 4.40
C ILE A 102 13.14 -12.20 3.76
N GLY A 103 13.36 -12.11 2.45
CA GLY A 103 14.16 -13.11 1.71
C GLY A 103 15.61 -13.18 2.18
N GLU A 104 16.20 -12.05 2.56
CA GLU A 104 17.59 -11.96 3.06
C GLU A 104 17.69 -11.99 4.59
N ARG A 105 16.55 -12.12 5.28
CA ARG A 105 16.44 -12.21 6.74
C ARG A 105 17.23 -11.14 7.49
N ARG A 106 17.23 -9.91 6.96
CA ARG A 106 18.06 -8.80 7.49
C ARG A 106 17.32 -7.49 7.51
N TRP A 107 17.76 -6.61 8.39
CA TRP A 107 17.34 -5.22 8.41
C TRP A 107 18.05 -4.43 7.32
N ILE A 108 17.27 -3.62 6.61
CA ILE A 108 17.81 -2.67 5.64
C ILE A 108 17.20 -1.28 5.87
N PRO A 109 17.88 -0.22 5.45
CA PRO A 109 17.26 1.08 5.41
C PRO A 109 16.05 1.08 4.47
N ARG A 110 14.98 1.79 4.85
CA ARG A 110 13.75 1.84 4.04
C ARG A 110 14.01 2.39 2.63
N SER A 111 14.85 3.41 2.49
CA SER A 111 15.11 4.00 1.16
C SER A 111 15.73 2.99 0.18
N ALA A 112 16.51 2.02 0.69
CA ALA A 112 17.05 0.94 -0.13
C ALA A 112 15.96 -0.01 -0.63
N ALA A 113 14.93 -0.29 0.18
CA ALA A 113 13.79 -1.11 -0.24
C ALA A 113 12.96 -0.44 -1.35
N PHE A 114 12.94 0.89 -1.41
CA PHE A 114 12.26 1.67 -2.44
C PHE A 114 13.19 2.13 -3.58
N LEU A 115 14.39 1.54 -3.69
CA LEU A 115 15.38 1.83 -4.74
C LEU A 115 15.70 3.33 -4.92
N MET A 116 15.65 4.08 -3.81
CA MET A 116 15.98 5.50 -3.82
C MET A 116 17.49 5.71 -3.99
N PRO A 117 17.93 6.82 -4.59
CA PRO A 117 19.34 7.22 -4.61
C PRO A 117 19.96 7.19 -3.20
N PRO A 118 21.23 6.75 -3.05
CA PRO A 118 21.87 6.56 -1.75
C PRO A 118 22.03 7.86 -0.94
N GLU A 119 21.98 9.02 -1.60
CA GLU A 119 22.02 10.34 -0.97
C GLU A 119 20.67 10.69 -0.31
N ILE A 120 19.58 10.05 -0.73
CA ILE A 120 18.24 10.32 -0.23
C ILE A 120 17.93 9.40 0.96
N ARG A 121 17.88 10.02 2.14
CA ARG A 121 17.27 9.41 3.32
C ARG A 121 15.76 9.66 3.29
N GLN A 122 14.97 8.63 2.97
CA GLN A 122 13.52 8.68 3.13
C GLN A 122 13.18 8.99 4.59
N GLY A 123 12.33 9.99 4.80
CA GLY A 123 11.84 10.32 6.12
C GLY A 123 10.71 9.42 6.58
N VAL A 124 10.12 9.84 7.68
CA VAL A 124 8.96 9.19 8.29
C VAL A 124 7.70 9.78 7.66
N VAL A 125 6.76 8.91 7.29
CA VAL A 125 5.48 9.25 6.70
C VAL A 125 4.34 8.61 7.50
N PRO A 126 3.15 9.24 7.59
CA PRO A 126 1.99 8.62 8.18
C PRO A 126 1.44 7.48 7.31
N TRP A 127 1.01 6.37 7.93
CA TRP A 127 0.43 5.22 7.21
C TRP A 127 -0.79 5.61 6.38
N HIS A 128 -1.70 6.37 7.01
CA HIS A 128 -2.95 6.83 6.42
C HIS A 128 -2.75 7.77 5.23
N MET A 129 -1.55 8.32 5.02
CA MET A 129 -1.26 9.16 3.86
C MET A 129 -0.40 8.48 2.80
N SER A 130 0.14 7.30 3.09
CA SER A 130 1.16 6.66 2.23
C SER A 130 0.77 5.25 1.79
N CYS A 131 0.50 4.35 2.74
CA CYS A 131 0.29 2.93 2.46
C CYS A 131 -1.19 2.52 2.39
N ILE A 132 -2.09 3.28 3.01
CA ILE A 132 -3.53 2.95 3.06
C ILE A 132 -4.15 2.75 1.67
N LYS A 133 -3.70 3.53 0.68
CA LYS A 133 -4.25 3.55 -0.68
C LYS A 133 -4.21 2.18 -1.35
N CYS A 134 -3.10 1.45 -1.14
CA CYS A 134 -2.84 0.19 -1.83
C CYS A 134 -2.78 -1.01 -0.87
N HIS A 135 -2.71 -0.77 0.45
CA HIS A 135 -2.58 -1.83 1.44
C HIS A 135 -3.76 -1.95 2.40
N ALA A 136 -4.91 -1.39 2.04
CA ALA A 136 -6.18 -1.59 2.74
C ALA A 136 -7.34 -1.62 1.74
N THR A 137 -8.42 -2.30 2.11
CA THR A 137 -9.62 -2.35 1.29
C THR A 137 -10.50 -1.16 1.63
N ARG A 138 -10.78 -0.33 0.61
CA ARG A 138 -11.57 0.90 0.73
C ARG A 138 -11.06 1.84 1.82
N GLY A 139 -9.74 1.97 1.91
CA GLY A 139 -9.14 2.84 2.89
C GLY A 139 -9.40 4.33 2.63
N ARG A 140 -9.82 5.01 3.69
CA ARG A 140 -10.11 6.44 3.75
C ARG A 140 -9.16 7.07 4.77
N PRO A 141 -8.21 7.91 4.35
CA PRO A 141 -7.22 8.53 5.24
C PRO A 141 -7.85 9.25 6.43
N GLY A 142 -8.91 10.04 6.19
CA GLY A 142 -9.60 10.84 7.19
C GLY A 142 -8.81 12.08 7.61
N VAL A 143 -9.53 13.14 7.99
CA VAL A 143 -8.95 14.34 8.61
C VAL A 143 -8.40 13.98 9.99
N GLU A 144 -7.22 14.49 10.35
CA GLU A 144 -6.55 14.21 11.63
C GLU A 144 -6.38 12.71 11.91
N ALA A 145 -6.14 11.92 10.86
CA ALA A 145 -6.06 10.47 10.93
C ALA A 145 -7.28 9.79 11.59
N ALA A 146 -8.48 10.37 11.43
CA ALA A 146 -9.75 9.68 11.63
C ALA A 146 -9.99 8.65 10.51
N THR A 147 -9.02 7.74 10.38
CA THR A 147 -8.87 6.78 9.32
C THR A 147 -9.91 5.67 9.44
N ASP A 148 -10.41 5.25 8.29
CA ASP A 148 -11.40 4.19 8.18
C ASP A 148 -11.00 3.21 7.07
N VAL A 149 -11.19 1.92 7.33
CA VAL A 149 -10.92 0.83 6.38
C VAL A 149 -12.00 -0.22 6.56
N ILE A 150 -12.43 -0.85 5.46
CA ILE A 150 -13.32 -2.01 5.56
C ILE A 150 -12.53 -3.22 6.08
N GLU A 151 -11.33 -3.41 5.57
CA GLU A 151 -10.46 -4.50 5.96
C GLU A 151 -8.98 -4.12 5.80
N PHE A 152 -8.13 -4.66 6.68
CA PHE A 152 -6.69 -4.58 6.49
C PHE A 152 -6.24 -5.49 5.35
N GLY A 153 -5.47 -4.93 4.41
CA GLY A 153 -5.04 -5.67 3.22
C GLY A 153 -6.02 -5.58 2.03
N ILE A 154 -5.73 -6.37 0.99
CA ILE A 154 -6.57 -6.46 -0.22
C ILE A 154 -7.52 -7.64 -0.02
N SER A 155 -8.81 -7.35 0.04
CA SER A 155 -9.87 -8.37 0.15
C SER A 155 -10.85 -8.28 -1.02
N CYS A 156 -11.93 -9.07 -0.97
CA CYS A 156 -12.86 -9.30 -2.07
C CYS A 156 -13.29 -7.99 -2.75
N GLU A 157 -13.69 -6.98 -1.97
CA GLU A 157 -14.25 -5.74 -2.49
C GLU A 157 -13.23 -4.79 -3.13
N ALA A 158 -11.92 -5.03 -2.94
CA ALA A 158 -10.87 -4.31 -3.64
C ALA A 158 -10.91 -4.60 -5.15
N CYS A 159 -11.26 -5.84 -5.52
CA CYS A 159 -11.34 -6.28 -6.92
C CYS A 159 -12.76 -6.42 -7.45
N HIS A 160 -13.72 -6.72 -6.58
CA HIS A 160 -15.12 -6.97 -6.96
C HIS A 160 -16.06 -5.79 -6.75
N GLY A 161 -15.58 -4.73 -6.08
CA GLY A 161 -16.42 -3.61 -5.67
C GLY A 161 -17.31 -3.95 -4.47
N PRO A 162 -18.18 -3.01 -4.04
CA PRO A 162 -19.04 -3.24 -2.87
C PRO A 162 -20.05 -4.35 -3.16
N ALA A 163 -20.13 -5.34 -2.27
CA ALA A 163 -20.98 -6.51 -2.47
C ALA A 163 -22.40 -6.37 -1.87
N GLU A 164 -22.79 -5.17 -1.41
CA GLU A 164 -24.09 -4.92 -0.75
C GLU A 164 -25.27 -5.39 -1.61
N GLU A 165 -25.30 -5.01 -2.89
CA GLU A 165 -26.36 -5.41 -3.80
C GLU A 165 -26.35 -6.93 -4.03
N HIS A 166 -25.17 -7.51 -4.22
CA HIS A 166 -25.00 -8.95 -4.34
C HIS A 166 -25.55 -9.71 -3.14
N ILE A 167 -25.23 -9.28 -1.92
CA ILE A 167 -25.75 -9.86 -0.68
C ILE A 167 -27.28 -9.72 -0.67
N ARG A 168 -27.81 -8.51 -0.92
CA ARG A 168 -29.24 -8.21 -0.87
C ARG A 168 -30.06 -9.11 -1.80
N VAL A 169 -29.68 -9.22 -3.07
CA VAL A 169 -30.43 -10.04 -4.04
C VAL A 169 -30.24 -11.53 -3.81
N ASN A 170 -29.07 -11.94 -3.32
CA ASN A 170 -28.80 -13.34 -3.00
C ASN A 170 -29.31 -13.77 -1.63
N GLN A 171 -29.93 -12.91 -0.81
CA GLN A 171 -30.72 -13.37 0.34
C GLN A 171 -31.91 -14.25 -0.11
N ASN A 172 -32.45 -14.01 -1.31
CA ASN A 172 -33.53 -14.80 -1.88
C ASN A 172 -33.02 -16.18 -2.39
N PRO A 173 -33.43 -17.31 -1.76
CA PRO A 173 -33.00 -18.64 -2.19
C PRO A 173 -33.46 -19.00 -3.60
N LEU A 174 -34.64 -18.53 -4.05
CA LEU A 174 -35.13 -18.81 -5.40
C LEU A 174 -34.20 -18.24 -6.46
N ARG A 175 -33.67 -17.02 -6.24
CA ARG A 175 -32.67 -16.42 -7.12
C ARG A 175 -31.41 -17.28 -7.15
N ARG A 176 -30.90 -17.69 -5.98
CA ARG A 176 -29.68 -18.51 -5.89
C ARG A 176 -29.82 -19.83 -6.66
N TYR A 177 -30.92 -20.54 -6.46
CA TYR A 177 -31.20 -21.80 -7.17
C TYR A 177 -31.41 -21.60 -8.67
N ALA A 178 -32.19 -20.59 -9.08
CA ALA A 178 -32.37 -20.27 -10.49
C ALA A 178 -31.03 -19.97 -11.18
N ARG A 179 -30.12 -19.26 -10.50
CA ARG A 179 -28.79 -18.96 -11.04
C ARG A 179 -27.87 -20.17 -11.05
N HIS A 180 -27.90 -21.01 -10.01
CA HIS A 180 -27.16 -22.27 -10.02
C HIS A 180 -27.57 -23.19 -11.17
N LEU A 181 -28.88 -23.27 -11.47
CA LEU A 181 -29.41 -24.12 -12.55
C LEU A 181 -29.18 -23.54 -13.95
N THR A 182 -29.17 -22.21 -14.10
CA THR A 182 -28.97 -21.55 -15.39
C THR A 182 -27.51 -21.25 -15.71
N GLY A 183 -26.63 -21.21 -14.70
CA GLY A 183 -25.20 -20.89 -14.86
C GLY A 183 -24.91 -19.45 -15.32
N GLY A 184 -25.91 -18.56 -15.30
CA GLY A 184 -25.77 -17.21 -15.81
C GLY A 184 -24.85 -16.31 -14.97
N PRO A 185 -24.20 -15.29 -15.57
CA PRO A 185 -23.33 -14.35 -14.88
C PRO A 185 -24.06 -13.61 -13.74
N ASP A 186 -23.33 -13.15 -12.72
CA ASP A 186 -23.89 -12.30 -11.66
C ASP A 186 -23.57 -10.85 -11.96
N SER A 187 -24.55 -10.06 -12.36
CA SER A 187 -24.36 -8.62 -12.54
C SER A 187 -24.45 -7.82 -11.24
N SER A 188 -24.79 -8.46 -10.11
CA SER A 188 -24.91 -7.77 -8.81
C SER A 188 -23.58 -7.45 -8.13
N VAL A 189 -22.47 -7.98 -8.65
CA VAL A 189 -21.10 -7.69 -8.21
C VAL A 189 -20.18 -7.75 -9.42
N THR A 190 -19.17 -6.89 -9.48
CA THR A 190 -18.22 -6.92 -10.60
C THR A 190 -17.44 -8.22 -10.56
N ASN A 191 -17.30 -8.90 -11.70
CA ASN A 191 -16.37 -10.01 -11.85
C ASN A 191 -15.30 -9.62 -12.89
N PRO A 192 -14.03 -9.41 -12.50
CA PRO A 192 -12.97 -9.03 -13.43
C PRO A 192 -12.79 -10.00 -14.61
N ALA A 193 -13.10 -11.29 -14.44
CA ALA A 193 -13.03 -12.29 -15.52
C ALA A 193 -14.13 -12.12 -16.60
N GLN A 194 -15.13 -11.27 -16.35
CA GLN A 194 -16.23 -10.96 -17.29
C GLN A 194 -16.10 -9.56 -17.89
N LEU A 195 -15.04 -8.83 -17.57
CA LEU A 195 -14.75 -7.52 -18.13
C LEU A 195 -13.91 -7.65 -19.40
N ASP A 196 -13.94 -6.64 -20.26
CA ASP A 196 -12.94 -6.49 -21.31
C ASP A 196 -11.53 -6.33 -20.73
N HIS A 197 -10.51 -6.56 -21.55
CA HIS A 197 -9.11 -6.61 -21.11
C HIS A 197 -8.66 -5.30 -20.43
N ALA A 198 -9.18 -4.14 -20.87
CA ALA A 198 -8.83 -2.84 -20.31
C ALA A 198 -9.47 -2.67 -18.92
N ARG A 199 -10.78 -2.90 -18.81
CA ARG A 199 -11.50 -2.80 -17.52
C ARG A 199 -11.05 -3.83 -16.50
N ALA A 200 -10.71 -5.05 -16.93
CA ALA A 200 -10.08 -6.04 -16.07
C ALA A 200 -8.73 -5.56 -15.52
N SER A 201 -7.89 -4.98 -16.39
CA SER A 201 -6.57 -4.48 -16.00
C SER A 201 -6.62 -3.25 -15.10
N HIS A 202 -7.63 -2.38 -15.29
CA HIS A 202 -7.88 -1.22 -14.43
C HIS A 202 -8.08 -1.61 -12.96
N VAL A 203 -8.62 -2.80 -12.68
CA VAL A 203 -8.76 -3.31 -11.31
C VAL A 203 -7.39 -3.44 -10.64
N CYS A 204 -6.38 -3.93 -11.36
CA CYS A 204 -5.02 -4.07 -10.84
C CYS A 204 -4.29 -2.72 -10.78
N ALA A 205 -4.55 -1.86 -11.76
CA ALA A 205 -3.95 -0.53 -11.86
C ALA A 205 -4.32 0.39 -10.67
N GLN A 206 -5.35 0.07 -9.88
CA GLN A 206 -5.63 0.72 -8.59
C GLN A 206 -4.45 0.73 -7.61
N CYS A 207 -3.53 -0.22 -7.75
CA CYS A 207 -2.37 -0.37 -6.87
C CYS A 207 -1.06 -0.51 -7.66
N HIS A 208 -1.10 -1.23 -8.78
CA HIS A 208 0.06 -1.56 -9.61
C HIS A 208 0.27 -0.52 -10.73
N SER A 209 0.25 0.76 -10.37
CA SER A 209 0.49 1.87 -11.30
C SER A 209 1.03 3.12 -10.59
N MET A 210 1.27 4.20 -11.36
CA MET A 210 1.82 5.46 -10.84
C MET A 210 0.73 6.50 -10.60
N LEU A 211 -0.24 6.14 -9.77
CA LEU A 211 -1.39 6.98 -9.47
C LEU A 211 -1.00 8.28 -8.76
N ALA A 212 -1.14 9.41 -9.44
CA ALA A 212 -1.25 10.71 -8.78
C ALA A 212 -2.68 10.92 -8.26
N ILE A 213 -2.82 11.37 -7.01
CA ILE A 213 -4.12 11.76 -6.45
C ILE A 213 -4.44 13.16 -6.98
N PRO A 214 -5.49 13.35 -7.80
CA PRO A 214 -5.77 14.64 -8.42
C PRO A 214 -6.33 15.66 -7.40
N ASP A 215 -7.17 15.21 -6.48
CA ASP A 215 -7.75 16.00 -5.40
C ASP A 215 -7.41 15.35 -4.06
N ALA A 216 -6.46 15.95 -3.35
CA ALA A 216 -6.01 15.45 -2.05
C ALA A 216 -7.08 15.62 -0.97
N GLU A 217 -7.88 16.68 -1.01
CA GLU A 217 -8.92 16.95 -0.01
C GLU A 217 -10.07 15.95 -0.15
N ASP A 218 -10.57 15.72 -1.38
CA ASP A 218 -11.58 14.69 -1.64
C ASP A 218 -11.06 13.31 -1.25
N TYR A 219 -9.82 12.98 -1.61
CA TYR A 219 -9.22 11.70 -1.24
C TYR A 219 -9.09 11.52 0.27
N ILE A 220 -8.68 12.54 1.02
CA ILE A 220 -8.60 12.47 2.49
C ILE A 220 -10.00 12.26 3.07
N ALA A 221 -10.99 12.99 2.57
CA ALA A 221 -12.35 12.95 3.09
C ALA A 221 -13.07 11.63 2.76
N HIS A 222 -12.81 11.04 1.59
CA HIS A 222 -13.65 9.99 1.01
C HIS A 222 -12.91 8.76 0.48
N GLY A 223 -11.59 8.76 0.47
CA GLY A 223 -10.77 7.69 -0.11
C GLY A 223 -10.87 7.64 -1.63
N THR A 224 -10.58 6.47 -2.21
CA THR A 224 -10.68 6.30 -3.67
C THR A 224 -12.14 6.28 -4.16
N ARG A 225 -12.40 7.05 -5.23
CA ARG A 225 -13.69 7.06 -5.91
C ARG A 225 -13.84 5.95 -6.94
N PHE A 226 -12.74 5.38 -7.40
CA PHE A 226 -12.76 4.31 -8.38
C PHE A 226 -13.55 3.10 -7.87
N ARG A 227 -14.30 2.46 -8.77
CA ARG A 227 -14.99 1.20 -8.53
C ARG A 227 -14.57 0.18 -9.60
N PRO A 228 -14.26 -1.08 -9.21
CA PRO A 228 -13.92 -2.11 -10.18
C PRO A 228 -14.99 -2.25 -11.28
N GLY A 229 -14.53 -2.27 -12.54
CA GLY A 229 -15.38 -2.21 -13.74
C GLY A 229 -15.50 -0.80 -14.36
N GLN A 230 -15.03 0.24 -13.68
CA GLN A 230 -14.98 1.60 -14.25
C GLN A 230 -13.70 1.87 -15.05
N ASP A 231 -13.69 2.99 -15.77
CA ASP A 231 -12.45 3.54 -16.28
C ASP A 231 -11.61 4.11 -15.14
N ILE A 232 -10.38 3.64 -14.98
CA ILE A 232 -9.51 4.18 -13.94
C ILE A 232 -9.00 5.58 -14.31
N HIS A 233 -8.94 5.92 -15.60
CA HIS A 233 -8.50 7.23 -16.07
C HIS A 233 -9.49 8.34 -15.70
N GLU A 234 -10.77 8.03 -15.49
CA GLU A 234 -11.77 8.98 -14.99
C GLU A 234 -11.50 9.41 -13.54
N THR A 235 -10.94 8.51 -12.72
CA THR A 235 -10.57 8.81 -11.32
C THR A 235 -9.12 9.29 -11.20
N TYR A 236 -8.23 8.71 -12.01
CA TYR A 236 -6.79 8.93 -11.96
C TYR A 236 -6.27 9.19 -13.38
N PRO A 237 -6.41 10.43 -13.89
CA PRO A 237 -6.03 10.76 -15.26
C PRO A 237 -4.53 10.54 -15.54
N ASN A 238 -3.68 10.62 -14.51
CA ASN A 238 -2.23 10.53 -14.61
C ASN A 238 -1.69 9.22 -14.01
N ILE A 239 -2.24 8.10 -14.45
CA ILE A 239 -1.96 6.76 -13.90
C ILE A 239 -0.61 6.18 -14.38
N ARG A 240 -0.01 6.75 -15.43
CA ARG A 240 1.30 6.33 -15.94
C ARG A 240 2.44 7.25 -15.51
N GLY A 241 2.16 8.20 -14.61
CA GLY A 241 3.16 9.15 -14.15
C GLY A 241 3.39 10.31 -15.12
N GLU A 242 2.42 10.61 -15.98
CA GLU A 242 2.51 11.67 -17.00
C GLU A 242 2.69 13.09 -16.41
N VAL A 243 2.44 13.26 -15.10
CA VAL A 243 2.52 14.55 -14.39
C VAL A 243 3.55 14.50 -13.26
N LEU A 244 4.46 13.53 -13.30
CA LEU A 244 5.62 13.57 -12.41
C LEU A 244 6.48 14.79 -12.76
N SER A 245 6.93 15.53 -11.75
CA SER A 245 7.90 16.61 -11.97
C SER A 245 9.24 16.05 -12.46
N ASP A 246 10.08 16.89 -13.06
CA ASP A 246 11.45 16.51 -13.45
C ASP A 246 12.29 15.97 -12.27
N GLU A 247 11.93 16.33 -11.04
CA GLU A 247 12.55 15.81 -9.81
C GLU A 247 12.00 14.42 -9.44
N GLN A 248 10.72 14.14 -9.68
CA GLN A 248 10.06 12.88 -9.33
C GLN A 248 10.19 11.80 -10.40
N ALA A 249 10.28 12.19 -11.67
CA ALA A 249 10.33 11.26 -12.79
C ALA A 249 11.53 10.30 -12.68
N PRO A 250 12.77 10.74 -12.41
CA PRO A 250 13.92 9.82 -12.29
C PRO A 250 13.82 8.83 -11.12
N GLU A 251 13.04 9.14 -10.10
CA GLU A 251 12.80 8.23 -8.96
C GLU A 251 11.82 7.10 -9.30
N ARG A 252 10.94 7.31 -10.29
CA ARG A 252 9.82 6.40 -10.59
C ARG A 252 9.86 5.81 -11.99
N LEU A 253 10.50 6.47 -12.93
CA LEU A 253 10.58 6.12 -14.34
C LEU A 253 12.04 5.97 -14.78
N TRP A 254 12.26 5.07 -15.73
CA TRP A 254 13.45 5.06 -16.56
C TRP A 254 13.38 6.17 -17.61
N GLY A 255 14.52 6.46 -18.28
CA GLY A 255 14.60 7.54 -19.26
C GLY A 255 13.74 7.34 -20.52
N ASP A 256 13.25 6.13 -20.74
CA ASP A 256 12.31 5.74 -21.81
C ASP A 256 10.83 5.83 -21.37
N GLY A 257 10.56 6.18 -20.10
CA GLY A 257 9.21 6.30 -19.55
C GLY A 257 8.63 5.01 -18.99
N ASP A 258 9.40 3.92 -18.93
CA ASP A 258 8.98 2.68 -18.26
C ASP A 258 9.15 2.78 -16.73
N ALA A 259 8.39 1.96 -16.00
CA ALA A 259 8.46 1.93 -14.54
C ALA A 259 9.83 1.50 -14.01
N ARG A 260 10.44 2.34 -13.17
CA ARG A 260 11.72 2.06 -12.48
C ARG A 260 11.53 1.27 -11.19
N VAL A 261 10.41 1.48 -10.51
CA VAL A 261 10.12 0.89 -9.20
C VAL A 261 8.99 -0.12 -9.30
N THR A 262 9.01 -1.12 -8.41
CA THR A 262 7.96 -2.14 -8.29
C THR A 262 6.60 -1.52 -8.01
N GLY A 263 5.52 -2.14 -8.48
CA GLY A 263 4.17 -1.57 -8.36
C GLY A 263 3.81 -0.61 -9.50
N GLY A 264 4.59 -0.59 -10.59
CA GLY A 264 4.33 0.21 -11.80
C GLY A 264 3.96 -0.62 -13.02
N GLU A 265 3.54 -1.88 -12.84
CA GLU A 265 3.39 -2.87 -13.92
C GLU A 265 2.38 -2.42 -14.99
N TRP A 266 1.32 -1.69 -14.60
CA TRP A 266 0.37 -1.09 -15.53
C TRP A 266 1.02 -0.12 -16.52
N VAL A 267 2.04 0.64 -16.09
CA VAL A 267 2.68 1.69 -16.91
C VAL A 267 3.29 1.11 -18.18
N GLY A 268 4.03 0.01 -18.04
CA GLY A 268 4.62 -0.70 -19.17
C GLY A 268 3.59 -1.53 -19.94
N MET A 269 2.70 -2.26 -19.23
CA MET A 269 1.71 -3.12 -19.89
C MET A 269 0.75 -2.33 -20.78
N SER A 270 0.23 -1.20 -20.28
CA SER A 270 -0.72 -0.33 -21.01
C SER A 270 -0.11 0.30 -22.26
N GLY A 271 1.22 0.43 -22.34
CA GLY A 271 1.93 0.91 -23.53
C GLY A 271 2.29 -0.18 -24.54
N SER A 272 2.15 -1.46 -24.20
CA SER A 272 2.57 -2.57 -25.06
C SER A 272 1.60 -2.82 -26.22
N ARG A 273 2.10 -3.28 -27.37
CA ARG A 273 1.25 -3.70 -28.51
C ARG A 273 0.30 -4.84 -28.14
N CYS A 274 0.69 -5.70 -27.20
CA CYS A 274 -0.16 -6.78 -26.71
C CYS A 274 -1.45 -6.26 -26.04
N PHE A 275 -1.37 -5.08 -25.40
CA PHE A 275 -2.51 -4.40 -24.80
C PHE A 275 -3.23 -3.49 -25.80
N THR A 276 -2.50 -2.67 -26.57
CA THR A 276 -3.12 -1.66 -27.45
C THR A 276 -3.67 -2.21 -28.76
N GLU A 277 -3.12 -3.33 -29.25
CA GLU A 277 -3.55 -3.99 -30.49
C GLU A 277 -4.09 -5.41 -30.24
N GLY A 278 -4.21 -5.83 -28.97
CA GLY A 278 -4.68 -7.15 -28.57
C GLY A 278 -5.60 -7.09 -27.35
N ASP A 279 -5.79 -8.23 -26.70
CA ASP A 279 -6.64 -8.39 -25.52
C ASP A 279 -5.85 -8.79 -24.27
N LEU A 280 -4.57 -8.41 -24.18
CA LEU A 280 -3.76 -8.68 -23.00
C LEU A 280 -4.37 -8.00 -21.78
N ALA A 281 -4.62 -8.77 -20.73
CA ALA A 281 -4.98 -8.28 -19.41
C ALA A 281 -4.04 -8.86 -18.35
N CYS A 282 -4.03 -8.26 -17.16
CA CYS A 282 -3.32 -8.83 -16.01
C CYS A 282 -3.74 -10.30 -15.76
N THR A 283 -5.04 -10.58 -15.92
CA THR A 283 -5.65 -11.90 -15.72
C THR A 283 -5.37 -12.91 -16.84
N THR A 284 -4.75 -12.49 -17.95
CA THR A 284 -4.26 -13.42 -18.97
C THR A 284 -3.14 -14.31 -18.42
N CYS A 285 -2.35 -13.79 -17.48
CA CYS A 285 -1.19 -14.49 -16.91
C CYS A 285 -1.29 -14.73 -15.39
N HIS A 286 -2.00 -13.85 -14.66
CA HIS A 286 -2.11 -13.95 -13.20
C HIS A 286 -3.47 -14.52 -12.78
N SER A 287 -3.44 -15.55 -11.93
CA SER A 287 -4.61 -16.01 -11.20
C SER A 287 -4.71 -15.32 -9.84
N MET A 288 -5.92 -14.92 -9.45
CA MET A 288 -6.19 -14.28 -8.15
C MET A 288 -6.82 -15.22 -7.13
N HIS A 289 -7.56 -16.21 -7.61
CA HIS A 289 -8.14 -17.27 -6.81
C HIS A 289 -7.67 -18.54 -7.49
N ASP A 290 -6.84 -19.34 -6.81
CA ASP A 290 -6.38 -20.62 -7.36
C ASP A 290 -7.58 -21.36 -7.96
N ALA A 291 -7.48 -21.61 -9.27
CA ALA A 291 -8.45 -22.36 -10.06
C ALA A 291 -7.78 -23.62 -10.56
#